data_AF-A0A971LNE3-F1
#
_entry.id   AF-A0A971LNE3-F1
#
_cell.length_a   1.000
_cell.length_b   1.000
_cell.length_c   1.000
_cell.angle_alpha   90.00
_cell.angle_beta   90.00
_cell.angle_gamma   90.00
#
_symmetry.space_group_name_H-M   'P 1'
#
loop_
_entity.id
_entity.type
_entity.pdbx_description
1 polymer ?
#
loop_
_entity_poly.entity_id
_entity_poly.type
_entity_poly.pdbx_seq_one_letter_code
_entity_poly.pdbx_strand_id
1 'polypeptide(L)'
;MFKLEEQHLEAAQEIAGKHRRKKSCDACYDRGWIGTTDQNLLVLCTRCVDMEAAMEEWKQYVSEHEELKEHFSELFEEKPELEEEEGSVMPKAYEHFKEQQQAQQKFVPGQRRQGHTKKIG
;
A
#
# COMPACT_ATOMS: atom_id res chain seq x y z
N MET A 1 -1.22 5.33 26.75
CA MET A 1 -1.14 5.00 25.31
C MET A 1 -0.21 3.81 25.18
N PHE A 2 -0.72 2.63 24.82
CA PHE A 2 0.11 1.45 24.56
C PHE A 2 0.96 1.69 23.32
N LYS A 3 2.27 1.43 23.41
CA LYS A 3 3.21 1.46 22.29
C LYS A 3 3.73 0.05 22.10
N LEU A 4 3.66 -0.45 20.87
CA LEU A 4 4.21 -1.75 20.54
C LEU A 4 5.74 -1.72 20.71
N GLU A 5 6.29 -2.73 21.37
CA GLU A 5 7.74 -2.91 21.45
C GLU A 5 8.35 -3.14 20.07
N GLU A 6 9.62 -2.76 19.91
CA GLU A 6 10.34 -2.85 18.64
C GLU A 6 10.43 -4.29 18.12
N GLN A 7 10.53 -5.29 19.02
CA GLN A 7 10.59 -6.70 18.66
C GLN A 7 9.35 -7.17 17.88
N HIS A 8 8.17 -6.74 18.32
CA HIS A 8 6.91 -7.12 17.66
C HIS A 8 6.70 -6.34 16.36
N LEU A 9 7.23 -5.12 16.29
CA LEU A 9 7.21 -4.32 15.07
C LEU A 9 8.10 -4.94 13.98
N GLU A 10 9.25 -5.49 14.34
CA GLU A 10 10.10 -6.26 13.42
C GLU A 10 9.39 -7.51 12.91
N ALA A 11 8.78 -8.30 13.81
CA ALA A 11 8.00 -9.48 13.42
C ALA A 11 6.86 -9.13 12.45
N ALA A 12 6.14 -8.03 12.71
CA ALA A 12 5.10 -7.54 11.81
C ALA A 12 5.65 -7.18 10.42
N GLN A 13 6.83 -6.56 10.35
CA GLN A 13 7.49 -6.23 9.08
C GLN A 13 7.88 -7.49 8.30
N GLU A 14 8.38 -8.52 8.98
CA GLU A 14 8.72 -9.79 8.35
C GLU A 14 7.48 -10.47 7.76
N ILE A 15 6.38 -10.51 8.50
CA ILE A 15 5.09 -11.05 8.04
C ILE A 15 4.60 -10.28 6.81
N ALA A 16 4.66 -8.94 6.85
CA ALA A 16 4.30 -8.09 5.71
C ALA A 16 5.15 -8.38 4.46
N GLY A 17 6.44 -8.68 4.65
CA GLY A 17 7.37 -9.04 3.58
C GLY A 17 7.09 -10.41 2.97
N LYS A 18 6.73 -11.41 3.78
CA LYS A 18 6.41 -12.78 3.33
C LYS A 18 5.13 -12.83 2.51
N HIS A 19 4.09 -12.12 2.92
CA HIS A 19 2.77 -12.12 2.26
C HIS A 19 2.65 -11.18 1.06
N ARG A 20 3.77 -10.84 0.45
CA ARG A 20 3.79 -10.00 -0.74
C ARG A 20 3.37 -10.78 -1.98
N ARG A 21 2.21 -10.43 -2.53
CA ARG A 21 1.74 -10.91 -3.83
C ARG A 21 2.55 -10.33 -5.00
N LYS A 22 3.07 -9.10 -4.86
CA LYS A 22 3.79 -8.39 -5.93
C LYS A 22 5.24 -8.05 -5.57
N LYS A 23 6.16 -8.34 -6.49
CA LYS A 23 7.61 -8.07 -6.36
C LYS A 23 7.98 -6.59 -6.40
N SER A 24 7.20 -5.75 -7.10
CA SER A 24 7.43 -4.31 -7.15
C SER A 24 6.16 -3.47 -6.93
N CYS A 25 6.22 -2.46 -6.08
CA CYS A 25 5.12 -1.58 -5.72
C CYS A 25 5.61 -0.18 -5.38
N ASP A 26 5.13 0.81 -6.13
CA ASP A 26 5.50 2.23 -5.93
C ASP A 26 4.93 2.81 -4.63
N ALA A 27 3.84 2.24 -4.11
CA ALA A 27 3.18 2.75 -2.90
C ALA A 27 3.95 2.43 -1.62
N CYS A 28 4.52 1.22 -1.53
CA CYS A 28 5.30 0.79 -0.37
C CYS A 28 6.81 0.77 -0.62
N TYR A 29 7.26 1.10 -1.84
CA TYR A 29 8.65 0.98 -2.29
C TYR A 29 9.21 -0.42 -2.00
N ASP A 30 8.46 -1.45 -2.40
CA ASP A 30 8.86 -2.86 -2.29
C ASP A 30 9.06 -3.37 -0.85
N ARG A 31 8.63 -2.62 0.17
CA ARG A 31 8.70 -3.06 1.56
C ARG A 31 7.54 -3.99 1.94
N GLY A 32 6.32 -3.68 1.48
CA GLY A 32 5.09 -4.39 1.84
C GLY A 32 4.23 -3.62 2.85
N TRP A 33 4.77 -2.59 3.48
CA TRP A 33 4.07 -1.67 4.37
C TRP A 33 4.33 -0.21 3.97
N ILE A 34 3.44 0.69 4.35
CA ILE A 34 3.52 2.12 4.03
C ILE A 34 4.30 2.86 5.13
N GLY A 35 4.06 2.50 6.39
CA GLY A 35 4.68 3.12 7.55
C GLY A 35 4.17 2.54 8.86
N THR A 36 4.46 3.23 9.95
CA THR A 36 4.02 2.90 11.31
C THR A 36 3.22 4.06 11.88
N THR A 37 2.24 3.79 12.75
CA THR A 37 1.51 4.81 13.50
C THR A 37 2.29 5.26 14.74
N ASP A 38 1.79 6.27 15.46
CA ASP A 38 2.38 6.76 16.73
C ASP A 38 2.46 5.70 17.83
N GLN A 39 1.73 4.60 17.67
CA GLN A 39 1.69 3.45 18.56
C GLN A 39 2.60 2.29 18.11
N ASN A 40 3.46 2.50 17.09
CA ASN A 40 4.27 1.46 16.47
C ASN A 40 3.44 0.34 15.80
N LEU A 41 2.21 0.64 15.35
CA LEU A 41 1.41 -0.31 14.57
C LEU A 41 1.77 -0.19 13.10
N LEU A 42 2.02 -1.35 12.46
CA LEU A 42 2.40 -1.42 11.06
C LEU A 42 1.20 -1.22 10.14
N VAL A 43 1.30 -0.29 9.18
CA VAL A 43 0.27 -0.07 8.16
C VAL A 43 0.64 -0.82 6.89
N LEU A 44 -0.06 -1.93 6.62
CA LEU A 44 0.18 -2.79 5.45
C LEU A 44 -0.20 -2.09 4.14
N CYS A 45 0.46 -2.49 3.05
CA CYS A 45 0.12 -2.02 1.72
C CYS A 45 -1.00 -2.85 1.10
N THR A 46 -2.19 -2.25 0.94
CA THR A 46 -3.39 -2.88 0.35
C THR A 46 -3.22 -3.32 -1.10
N ARG A 47 -2.17 -2.86 -1.80
CA ARG A 47 -1.95 -3.11 -3.23
C ARG A 47 -1.06 -4.32 -3.52
N CYS A 48 -0.14 -4.65 -2.61
CA CYS A 48 0.88 -5.66 -2.87
C CYS A 48 0.99 -6.73 -1.80
N VAL A 49 0.36 -6.55 -0.63
CA VAL A 49 0.31 -7.53 0.45
C VAL A 49 -1.07 -8.15 0.50
N ASP A 50 -1.09 -9.45 0.76
CA ASP A 50 -2.29 -10.19 1.10
C ASP A 50 -2.71 -9.85 2.53
N MET A 51 -3.73 -8.99 2.69
CA MET A 51 -4.15 -8.55 4.01
C MET A 51 -4.73 -9.69 4.85
N GLU A 52 -5.48 -10.61 4.25
CA GLU A 52 -6.11 -11.71 4.97
C GLU A 52 -5.03 -12.65 5.53
N ALA A 53 -4.12 -13.10 4.67
CA ALA A 53 -3.03 -13.99 5.09
C ALA A 53 -2.07 -13.32 6.08
N ALA A 54 -1.73 -12.05 5.88
CA ALA A 54 -0.88 -11.31 6.81
C ALA A 54 -1.55 -11.10 8.18
N MET A 55 -2.86 -10.86 8.23
CA MET A 55 -3.59 -10.73 9.48
C MET A 55 -3.74 -12.06 10.22
N GLU A 56 -3.90 -13.18 9.52
CA GLU A 56 -3.94 -14.51 10.13
C GLU A 56 -2.60 -14.87 10.78
N GLU A 57 -1.47 -14.71 10.08
CA GLU A 57 -0.13 -14.96 10.64
C GLU A 57 0.16 -14.01 11.81
N TRP A 58 -0.27 -12.74 11.71
CA TRP A 58 -0.15 -11.79 12.81
C TRP A 58 -0.98 -12.18 14.04
N LYS A 59 -2.23 -12.63 13.85
CA LYS A 59 -3.07 -13.13 14.95
C LYS A 59 -2.45 -14.33 15.63
N GLN A 60 -1.85 -15.24 14.85
CA GLN A 60 -1.17 -16.39 15.40
C GLN A 60 0.04 -15.96 16.24
N TYR A 61 0.86 -15.04 15.74
CA TYR A 61 1.98 -14.46 16.48
C TYR A 61 1.55 -13.77 17.79
N VAL A 62 0.48 -12.97 17.75
CA VAL A 62 -0.08 -12.32 18.95
C VAL A 62 -0.61 -13.36 19.96
N SER A 63 -1.19 -14.47 19.48
CA SER A 63 -1.70 -15.53 20.37
C SER A 63 -0.59 -16.29 21.12
N GLU A 64 0.61 -16.31 20.56
CA GLU A 64 1.80 -16.93 21.15
C GLU A 64 2.50 -16.00 22.17
N HIS A 65 2.21 -14.70 22.14
CA HIS A 65 2.77 -13.69 23.04
C HIS A 65 1.72 -13.19 24.05
N GLU A 66 1.76 -13.77 25.25
CA GLU A 66 0.84 -13.48 26.36
C GLU A 66 0.81 -11.98 26.72
N GLU A 67 1.95 -11.28 26.62
CA GLU A 67 2.08 -9.85 26.90
C GLU A 67 1.28 -8.97 25.93
N LEU A 68 1.15 -9.38 24.67
CA LEU A 68 0.30 -8.70 23.70
C LEU A 68 -1.17 -9.07 23.93
N LYS A 69 -1.45 -10.30 24.35
CA LYS A 69 -2.82 -10.79 24.55
C LYS A 69 -3.56 -10.00 25.64
N GLU A 70 -2.90 -9.62 26.73
CA GLU A 70 -3.51 -8.82 27.80
C GLU A 70 -3.85 -7.37 27.37
N HIS A 71 -3.08 -6.81 26.43
CA HIS A 71 -3.31 -5.46 25.93
C HIS A 71 -4.26 -5.39 24.73
N PHE A 72 -4.30 -6.46 23.93
CA PHE A 72 -5.24 -6.57 22.82
C PHE A 72 -6.55 -7.26 23.25
N SER A 73 -6.64 -7.93 24.41
CA SER A 73 -7.87 -8.59 24.87
C SER A 73 -9.04 -7.62 25.02
N GLU A 74 -8.83 -6.40 25.50
CA GLU A 74 -9.88 -5.36 25.54
C GLU A 74 -10.38 -4.98 24.13
N LEU A 75 -9.50 -5.01 23.12
CA LEU A 75 -9.81 -4.80 21.70
C LEU A 75 -10.48 -6.02 21.03
N PHE A 76 -10.33 -7.21 21.60
CA PHE A 76 -10.92 -8.45 21.09
C PHE A 76 -12.26 -8.82 21.77
N GLU A 77 -12.50 -8.39 23.01
CA GLU A 77 -13.78 -8.58 23.71
C GLU A 77 -14.81 -7.48 23.44
N GLU A 78 -14.39 -6.24 23.13
CA GLU A 78 -15.30 -5.14 22.83
C GLU A 78 -15.42 -4.93 21.31
N LYS A 79 -16.39 -5.60 20.68
CA LYS A 79 -17.20 -5.20 19.49
C LYS A 79 -17.32 -6.28 18.40
N PRO A 80 -18.35 -7.15 18.48
CA PRO A 80 -19.00 -7.71 17.30
C PRO A 80 -20.10 -6.76 16.83
N GLU A 81 -19.75 -5.56 16.36
CA GLU A 81 -20.73 -4.67 15.70
C GLU A 81 -20.12 -3.99 14.48
N LEU A 82 -20.56 -4.51 13.33
CA LEU A 82 -20.81 -3.82 12.07
C LEU A 82 -19.58 -3.39 11.28
N GLU A 83 -19.31 -4.18 10.24
CA GLU A 83 -19.00 -3.68 8.90
C GLU A 83 -19.85 -2.45 8.59
N GLU A 84 -19.35 -1.26 8.90
CA GLU A 84 -19.67 -0.09 8.09
C GLU A 84 -18.53 0.06 7.10
N GLU A 85 -18.81 -0.42 5.89
CA GLU A 85 -18.12 -0.03 4.67
C GLU A 85 -17.94 1.49 4.68
N GLU A 86 -16.75 1.98 5.08
CA GLU A 86 -16.35 3.34 4.80
C GLU A 86 -16.34 3.48 3.28
N GLY A 87 -17.36 4.19 2.80
CA GLY A 87 -17.62 4.43 1.40
C GLY A 87 -16.34 4.74 0.64
N SER A 88 -15.96 3.78 -0.20
CA SER A 88 -15.17 4.04 -1.39
C SER A 88 -16.00 4.98 -2.26
N VAL A 89 -15.95 6.28 -1.97
CA VAL A 89 -16.33 7.30 -2.92
C VAL A 89 -15.24 7.27 -3.97
N MET A 90 -15.45 6.39 -4.96
CA MET A 90 -14.65 6.35 -6.16
C MET A 90 -14.53 7.79 -6.68
N PRO A 91 -13.34 8.41 -6.75
CA PRO A 91 -13.21 9.63 -7.51
C PRO A 91 -13.62 9.27 -8.93
N LYS A 92 -14.70 9.93 -9.42
CA LYS A 92 -15.22 9.77 -10.78
C LYS A 92 -14.05 9.66 -11.73
N ALA A 93 -14.02 8.55 -12.48
CA ALA A 93 -13.12 8.35 -13.58
C ALA A 93 -13.25 9.55 -14.51
N TYR A 94 -12.31 10.46 -14.35
CA TYR A 94 -12.06 11.49 -15.31
C TYR A 94 -11.42 10.78 -16.50
N GLU A 95 -12.26 10.50 -17.49
CA GLU A 95 -11.80 10.05 -18.80
C GLU A 95 -11.02 11.19 -19.44
N HIS A 96 -9.74 11.26 -19.12
CA HIS A 96 -8.75 11.72 -20.07
C HIS A 96 -8.69 10.71 -21.22
N PHE A 97 -9.67 10.77 -22.12
CA PHE A 97 -9.50 10.21 -23.45
C PHE A 97 -8.48 11.08 -24.18
N LYS A 98 -7.20 10.91 -23.84
CA LYS A 98 -6.11 11.45 -24.64
C LYS A 98 -6.00 10.49 -25.81
N GLU A 99 -6.78 10.77 -26.84
CA GLU A 99 -6.65 10.15 -28.14
C GLU A 99 -5.23 10.46 -28.63
N GLN A 100 -4.28 9.60 -28.27
CA GLN A 100 -3.00 9.55 -28.91
C GLN A 100 -3.29 9.01 -30.31
N GLN A 101 -3.62 9.93 -31.21
CA GLN A 101 -3.37 9.71 -32.62
C GLN A 101 -1.88 9.36 -32.72
N GLN A 102 -1.58 8.06 -32.71
CA GLN A 102 -0.29 7.54 -33.10
C GLN A 102 -0.20 7.82 -34.60
N ALA A 103 0.06 9.08 -34.95
CA ALA A 103 0.60 9.43 -36.24
C ALA A 103 1.91 8.66 -36.31
N GLN A 104 1.87 7.52 -37.02
CA GLN A 104 3.05 6.72 -37.29
C GLN A 104 4.07 7.66 -37.92
N GLN A 105 5.03 8.12 -37.14
CA GLN A 105 6.13 8.91 -37.67
C GLN A 105 7.00 7.92 -38.43
N LYS A 106 6.73 7.80 -39.73
CA LYS A 106 7.59 7.10 -40.68
C LYS A 106 8.95 7.79 -40.60
N PHE A 107 9.88 7.17 -39.90
CA PHE A 107 11.26 7.60 -39.85
C PHE A 107 11.84 7.46 -41.26
N VAL A 108 12.05 8.58 -41.93
CA VAL A 108 12.79 8.63 -43.20
C VAL A 108 14.22 9.06 -42.87
N PRO A 109 15.22 8.18 -43.06
CA PRO A 109 16.62 8.55 -42.85
C PRO A 109 16.97 9.79 -43.69
N GLY A 110 17.43 10.86 -43.04
CA GLY A 110 17.84 12.13 -43.68
C GLY A 110 16.94 13.34 -43.41
N GLN A 111 15.77 13.17 -42.77
CA GLN A 111 14.83 14.29 -42.55
C GLN A 111 15.15 15.06 -41.24
N ARG A 112 15.59 16.32 -41.36
CA ARG A 112 15.89 17.19 -40.21
C ARG A 112 14.60 17.59 -39.48
N ARG A 113 14.55 17.39 -38.16
CA ARG A 113 13.47 17.87 -37.29
C ARG A 113 13.51 19.40 -37.23
N GLN A 114 12.43 20.06 -37.64
CA GLN A 114 12.32 21.52 -37.51
C GLN A 114 12.12 21.85 -36.03
N GLY A 115 13.15 22.44 -35.42
CA GLY A 115 13.15 22.80 -34.01
C GLY A 115 12.18 23.94 -33.68
N HIS A 116 11.65 23.89 -32.47
CA HIS A 116 10.76 24.87 -31.88
C HIS A 116 11.43 26.26 -31.78
N THR A 117 11.01 27.21 -32.61
CA THR A 117 11.36 28.63 -32.42
C THR A 117 10.56 29.19 -31.23
N LYS A 118 11.26 29.51 -30.14
CA LYS A 118 10.70 30.20 -28.97
C LYS A 118 10.53 31.69 -29.35
N LYS A 119 9.29 32.15 -29.58
CA LYS A 119 9.01 33.59 -29.66
C LYS A 119 9.09 34.16 -28.25
N ILE A 120 10.08 34.99 -28.01
CA ILE A 120 10.14 35.88 -26.84
C ILE A 120 9.41 37.15 -27.27
N GLY A 121 8.31 37.47 -26.59
CA GLY A 121 7.54 38.70 -26.75
C GLY A 121 7.19 39.23 -25.37
#